data_AF-A0A1N6INV5-F1
#
_entry.id   AF-A0A1N6INV5-F1
#
_cell.length_a   1.000
_cell.length_b   1.000
_cell.length_c   1.000
_cell.angle_alpha   90.00
_cell.angle_beta   90.00
_cell.angle_gamma   90.00
#
_symmetry.space_group_name_H-M   'P 1'
#
loop_
_entity.id
_entity.type
_entity.pdbx_description
1 polymer ?
#
loop_
_entity_poly.entity_id
_entity_poly.type
_entity_poly.pdbx_seq_one_letter_code
_entity_poly.pdbx_strand_id
1 'polypeptide(L)' 'MAEQIVIAETDEHGAVAWLWLKGARDKAPRPFDPAYDNEIDLGRAEVHGAHTGSVRAWLAAAATRRARGR' A
#
# COMPACT_ATOMS: atom_id res chain seq x y z
N MET A 1 4.68 17.45 6.78
CA MET A 1 5.34 16.47 5.88
C MET A 1 4.59 15.15 6.05
N ALA A 2 4.35 14.40 4.98
CA ALA A 2 3.64 13.13 5.08
C ALA A 2 4.40 12.16 6.00
N GLU A 3 3.68 11.49 6.91
CA GLU A 3 4.29 10.57 7.88
C GLU A 3 4.75 9.27 7.21
N GLN A 4 4.15 8.97 6.05
CA GLN A 4 4.43 7.81 5.22
C GLN A 4 4.16 8.14 3.75
N ILE A 5 4.93 7.54 2.85
CA ILE A 5 4.70 7.55 1.42
C ILE A 5 4.32 6.13 1.00
N VAL A 6 3.23 6.01 0.24
CA VAL A 6 2.74 4.77 -0.36
C VAL A 6 2.89 4.90 -1.86
N ILE A 7 3.70 4.03 -2.46
CA ILE A 7 3.92 3.99 -3.90
C ILE A 7 3.20 2.77 -4.43
N ALA A 8 2.18 2.98 -5.25
CA ALA A 8 1.44 1.93 -5.91
C ALA A 8 2.03 1.64 -7.28
N GLU A 9 2.38 0.38 -7.51
CA GLU A 9 2.81 -0.11 -8.80
C GLU A 9 1.62 -0.80 -9.47
N THR A 10 1.31 -0.38 -10.70
CA THR A 10 0.17 -0.90 -11.45
C THR A 10 0.61 -1.89 -12.52
N ASP A 11 -0.25 -2.85 -12.83
CA ASP A 11 -0.08 -3.73 -13.99
C ASP A 11 -0.39 -3.00 -15.32
N GLU A 12 -0.30 -3.74 -16.42
CA GLU A 12 -0.62 -3.27 -17.78
C GLU A 12 -2.08 -2.82 -17.97
N HIS A 13 -2.97 -3.19 -17.04
CA HIS A 13 -4.39 -2.81 -17.04
C HIS A 13 -4.68 -1.63 -16.10
N GLY A 14 -3.67 -1.09 -15.41
CA GLY A 14 -3.82 0.00 -14.45
C GLY A 14 -4.35 -0.44 -13.09
N ALA A 15 -4.45 -1.74 -12.82
CA ALA A 15 -4.80 -2.25 -11.49
C ALA A 15 -3.55 -2.29 -10.60
N VAL A 16 -3.72 -1.98 -9.31
CA VAL A 16 -2.61 -2.04 -8.35
C VAL A 16 -2.14 -3.50 -8.24
N ALA A 17 -0.88 -3.74 -8.59
CA ALA A 17 -0.24 -5.05 -8.49
C ALA A 17 0.58 -5.17 -7.21
N TRP A 18 1.30 -4.09 -6.86
CA TRP A 18 2.21 -4.06 -5.72
C TRP A 18 2.17 -2.71 -5.00
N LEU A 19 2.50 -2.71 -3.71
CA LEU A 19 2.66 -1.50 -2.92
C LEU A 19 4.06 -1.45 -2.30
N TRP A 20 4.64 -0.26 -2.30
CA TRP A 20 5.86 0.04 -1.57
C TRP A 20 5.59 1.11 -0.52
N LEU A 21 6.17 0.95 0.66
CA LEU A 21 6.04 1.85 1.80
C LEU A 21 7.37 2.53 2.08
N LYS A 22 7.35 3.83 2.30
CA LYS A 22 8.51 4.60 2.77
C LYS A 22 8.08 5.48 3.92
N GLY A 23 8.55 5.19 5.13
CA GLY A 23 8.36 6.07 6.27
C GLY A 23 9.13 7.39 6.11
N ALA A 24 8.73 8.42 6.85
CA ALA A 24 9.37 9.74 6.80
C ALA A 24 10.89 9.71 7.09
N ARG A 25 11.36 8.73 7.86
CA ARG A 25 12.78 8.56 8.23
C ARG A 25 13.50 7.48 7.42
N ASP A 26 12.79 6.74 6.58
CA ASP A 26 13.37 5.65 5.82
C ASP A 26 14.13 6.17 4.60
N LYS A 27 15.34 5.64 4.41
CA LYS A 27 16.19 6.00 3.26
C LYS A 27 15.66 5.44 1.93
N ALA A 28 14.96 4.32 1.98
CA ALA A 28 14.45 3.63 0.80
C ALA A 28 13.04 3.08 1.07
N PRO A 29 12.19 2.98 0.03
CA PRO A 29 10.93 2.26 0.12
C PRO A 29 11.18 0.76 0.30
N ARG A 30 10.30 0.10 1.05
CA ARG A 30 10.26 -1.35 1.24
C ARG A 30 8.94 -1.92 0.71
N PRO A 31 8.88 -3.19 0.29
CA PRO A 31 7.63 -3.80 -0.13
C PRO A 31 6.63 -3.83 1.03
N PHE A 32 5.34 -3.71 0.68
CA PHE A 32 4.23 -3.96 1.58
C PHE A 32 4.19 -5.45 1.96
N ASP A 33 4.12 -5.73 3.26
CA ASP A 33 3.93 -7.08 3.77
C ASP A 33 2.59 -7.19 4.52
N PRO A 34 1.59 -7.92 4.00
CA PRO A 34 0.29 -8.10 4.66
C PRO A 34 0.36 -8.74 6.06
N ALA A 35 1.46 -9.39 6.42
CA ALA A 35 1.68 -9.96 7.74
C ALA A 35 2.01 -8.90 8.80
N TYR A 36 2.71 -7.83 8.40
CA TYR A 36 3.25 -6.79 9.29
C TYR A 36 2.64 -5.40 9.09
N ASP A 37 2.06 -5.11 7.92
CA ASP A 37 1.56 -3.79 7.51
C ASP A 37 0.03 -3.71 7.48
N ASN A 38 -0.60 -4.19 8.55
CA ASN A 38 -2.06 -4.31 8.63
C ASN A 38 -2.83 -2.98 8.74
N GLU A 39 -2.16 -1.88 9.09
CA GLU A 39 -2.81 -0.59 9.35
C GLU A 39 -2.03 0.56 8.69
N ILE A 40 -2.23 0.71 7.39
CA ILE A 40 -1.77 1.91 6.67
C ILE A 40 -2.84 2.99 6.80
N ASP A 41 -2.50 4.08 7.47
CA ASP A 41 -3.34 5.29 7.52
C ASP A 41 -3.19 6.10 6.22
N LEU A 42 -4.03 5.80 5.23
CA LEU A 42 -4.08 6.52 3.97
C LEU A 42 -4.51 8.00 4.11
N GLY A 43 -5.10 8.40 5.25
CA GLY A 43 -5.44 9.80 5.51
C GLY A 43 -4.22 10.66 5.84
N ARG A 44 -3.11 10.02 6.23
CA ARG A 44 -1.83 10.68 6.59
C ARG A 44 -0.68 10.31 5.66
N ALA A 45 -0.92 9.35 4.76
CA ALA A 45 0.05 8.93 3.77
C ALA A 45 -0.07 9.73 2.47
N GLU A 46 1.07 10.00 1.85
CA GLU A 46 1.14 10.50 0.48
C GLU A 46 1.13 9.32 -0.48
N VAL A 47 0.18 9.29 -1.42
CA VAL A 47 0.00 8.17 -2.36
C VAL A 47 0.50 8.57 -3.75
N HIS A 48 1.39 7.76 -4.32
CA HIS A 48 1.89 7.90 -5.69
C HIS A 48 1.57 6.67 -6.54
N GLY A 49 1.58 6.85 -7.87
CA GLY A 49 1.44 5.77 -8.85
C GLY A 49 0.01 5.30 -9.12
N ALA A 50 -0.90 5.45 -8.15
CA ALA A 50 -2.33 5.20 -8.34
C ALA A 50 -3.19 6.16 -7.50
N HIS A 51 -4.49 6.18 -7.78
CA HIS A 51 -5.45 6.92 -6.97
C HIS A 51 -5.61 6.27 -5.59
N THR A 52 -5.76 7.07 -4.53
CA THR A 52 -5.94 6.59 -3.14
C THR A 52 -7.08 5.59 -3.00
N GLY A 53 -8.17 5.77 -3.77
CA GLY A 53 -9.29 4.82 -3.79
C GLY A 53 -8.89 3.42 -4.28
N SER A 54 -8.02 3.33 -5.30
CA SER A 54 -7.52 2.05 -5.84
C SER A 54 -6.61 1.34 -4.83
N VAL A 55 -5.75 2.10 -4.14
CA VAL A 55 -4.90 1.57 -3.07
C VAL A 55 -5.74 1.03 -1.90
N ARG A 56 -6.78 1.78 -1.50
CA ARG A 56 -7.71 1.33 -0.46
C ARG A 56 -8.42 0.02 -0.84
N ALA A 57 -8.89 -0.10 -2.08
CA ALA A 57 -9.52 -1.32 -2.58
C ALA A 57 -8.54 -2.50 -2.59
N TRP A 58 -7.30 -2.26 -3.01
CA TRP A 58 -6.24 -3.28 -3.00
C TRP A 58 -5.92 -3.77 -1.59
N LEU A 59 -5.77 -2.86 -0.62
CA LEU A 59 -5.51 -3.21 0.79
C LEU A 59 -6.64 -4.03 1.40
N ALA A 60 -7.90 -3.69 1.10
CA ALA A 60 -9.05 -4.47 1.55
C ALA A 60 -9.06 -5.90 0.97
N ALA A 61 -8.69 -6.05 -0.31
CA ALA A 61 -8.55 -7.34 -0.96
C ALA A 61 -7.37 -8.15 -0.36
N ALA A 62 -6.24 -7.51 -0.08
CA ALA A 62 -5.08 -8.12 0.57
C ALA A 62 -5.40 -8.64 1.98
N ALA A 63 -6.14 -7.86 2.77
CA ALA A 63 -6.62 -8.28 4.09
C ALA A 63 -7.57 -9.50 4.01
N THR A 64 -8.43 -9.55 2.99
CA THR A 64 -9.35 -10.67 2.76
C THR A 64 -8.60 -11.95 2.33
N ARG A 65 -7.53 -11.83 1.54
CA ARG A 65 -6.66 -12.96 1.16
C ARG A 65 -6.00 -13.61 2.38
N ARG A 66 -5.61 -12.82 3.39
CA ARG A 66 -5.11 -13.33 4.68
C ARG A 66 -6.16 -14.11 5.45
N ALA A 67 -7.41 -13.66 5.44
CA ALA A 67 -8.50 -14.31 6.18
C ALA A 67 -8.88 -15.70 5.64
N ARG A 68 -8.61 -15.98 4.36
CA ARG A 68 -8.90 -17.29 3.72
C ARG A 68 -7.75 -18.29 3.77
N GLY A 69 -6.56 -17.86 4.21
CA GLY A 69 -5.37 -18.72 4.33
C GLY A 69 -5.14 -19.29 5.74
N ARG A 70 -6.11 -19.17 6.66
CA ARG A 70 -6.11 -19.82 7.97
C ARG A 70 -7.09 -20.97 8.02
#